data_AF-A0A151EQ58-F1
#
_entry.id   AF-A0A151EQ58-F1
#
_cell.length_a   1.000
_cell.length_b   1.000
_cell.length_c   1.000
_cell.angle_alpha   90.00
_cell.angle_beta   90.00
_cell.angle_gamma   90.00
#
_symmetry.space_group_name_H-M   'P 1'
#
loop_
_entity.id
_entity.type
_entity.pdbx_description
1 polymer ?
#
loop_
_entity_poly.entity_id
_entity_poly.type
_entity_poly.pdbx_seq_one_letter_code
_entity_poly.pdbx_strand_id
1 'polypeptide(L)'
;MKKYKISTTISYPVKGAMGRTGNWRVFKPILDKEKCVKCLRCWIYCPEATIIRNNDDTVDIDFEYCKGCGICANVCKVKAIIMEREGKKK
;
A
#
# COMPACT_ATOMS: atom_id res chain seq x y z
N MET A 1 8.97 -9.88 17.70
CA MET A 1 10.39 -9.74 17.30
C MET A 1 11.26 -9.76 18.55
N LYS A 2 12.37 -10.49 18.56
CA LYS A 2 13.26 -10.57 19.74
C LYS A 2 14.05 -9.26 19.86
N LYS A 3 13.94 -8.57 21.00
CA LYS A 3 14.77 -7.40 21.31
C LYS A 3 16.07 -7.89 21.95
N TYR A 4 17.19 -7.24 21.62
CA TYR A 4 18.51 -7.59 22.15
C TYR A 4 18.95 -6.55 23.18
N LYS A 5 19.77 -6.96 24.15
CA LYS A 5 20.43 -6.05 25.09
C LYS A 5 21.70 -5.54 24.42
N ILE A 6 21.69 -4.27 24.04
CA ILE A 6 22.69 -3.60 23.19
C ILE A 6 23.09 -2.29 23.86
N SER A 7 24.36 -1.91 23.74
CA SER A 7 24.92 -0.69 24.33
C SER A 7 24.68 0.58 23.51
N THR A 8 24.22 0.43 22.27
CA THR A 8 23.98 1.51 21.29
C THR A 8 22.50 1.62 20.97
N THR A 9 22.06 2.82 20.57
CA THR A 9 20.71 3.05 20.01
C THR A 9 20.52 2.28 18.71
N ILE A 10 19.58 1.34 18.70
CA ILE A 10 19.12 0.64 17.49
C ILE A 10 17.65 0.97 17.26
N SER A 11 17.32 1.29 16.01
CA SER A 11 15.94 1.32 15.54
C SER A 11 15.47 -0.12 15.30
N TYR A 12 14.41 -0.51 15.99
CA TYR A 12 13.72 -1.77 15.70
C TYR A 12 12.66 -1.51 14.62
N PRO A 13 12.53 -2.38 13.61
CA PRO A 13 11.44 -2.27 12.65
C PRO A 13 10.10 -2.35 13.37
N VAL A 14 9.25 -1.37 13.11
CA VAL A 14 7.88 -1.26 13.58
C VAL A 14 7.02 -0.79 12.41
N LYS A 15 5.72 -1.09 12.45
CA LYS A 15 4.78 -0.52 11.48
C LYS A 15 4.83 1.01 11.63
N GLY A 16 5.11 1.72 10.53
CA GLY A 16 5.17 3.17 10.57
C GLY A 16 6.37 3.72 11.36
N ALA A 17 7.58 3.15 11.21
CA ALA A 17 8.78 3.66 11.87
C ALA A 17 9.09 5.14 11.62
N MET A 18 8.55 5.72 10.55
CA MET A 18 8.61 7.15 10.21
C MET A 18 7.26 7.89 10.39
N GLY A 19 6.34 7.33 11.20
CA GLY A 19 4.99 7.87 11.39
C GLY A 19 3.99 7.42 10.31
N ARG A 20 2.83 8.12 10.27
CA ARG A 20 1.71 7.82 9.34
C ARG A 20 1.99 8.43 7.96
N THR A 21 2.47 7.60 7.04
CA THR A 21 2.89 8.03 5.69
C THR A 21 1.73 8.29 4.72
N GLY A 22 0.49 7.97 5.11
CA GLY A 22 -0.69 8.19 4.27
C GLY A 22 -0.94 9.65 3.90
N ASN A 23 -0.51 10.58 4.76
CA ASN A 23 -0.64 12.02 4.50
C ASN A 23 0.29 12.53 3.39
N TRP A 24 1.22 11.70 2.88
CA TRP A 24 2.16 12.10 1.84
C TRP A 24 1.56 12.06 0.44
N ARG A 25 0.37 11.46 0.30
CA ARG A 25 -0.29 11.29 -1.00
C ARG A 25 -0.73 12.62 -1.60
N VAL A 26 -0.40 12.80 -2.87
CA VAL A 26 -1.10 13.74 -3.76
C VAL A 26 -2.19 13.00 -4.55
N PHE A 27 -1.98 11.72 -4.84
CA PHE A 27 -2.93 10.84 -5.53
C PHE A 27 -3.11 9.53 -4.74
N LYS A 28 -4.30 8.96 -4.78
CA LYS A 28 -4.61 7.63 -4.23
C LYS A 28 -5.01 6.63 -5.32
N PRO A 29 -4.65 5.35 -5.15
CA PRO A 29 -5.20 4.29 -5.97
C PRO A 29 -6.67 4.03 -5.61
N ILE A 30 -7.52 3.93 -6.62
CA ILE A 30 -8.91 3.47 -6.54
C ILE A 30 -8.98 2.11 -7.23
N LEU A 31 -9.42 1.10 -6.48
CA LEU A 31 -9.59 -0.25 -6.98
C LEU A 31 -11.04 -0.45 -7.45
N ASP A 32 -11.17 -0.84 -8.71
CA ASP A 32 -12.37 -1.45 -9.26
C ASP A 32 -12.34 -2.96 -8.95
N LYS A 33 -13.22 -3.39 -8.04
CA LYS A 33 -13.28 -4.78 -7.59
C LYS A 33 -13.88 -5.72 -8.65
N GLU A 34 -14.74 -5.22 -9.54
CA GLU A 34 -15.36 -6.02 -10.59
C GLU A 34 -14.37 -6.35 -11.70
N LYS A 35 -13.47 -5.40 -12.02
CA LYS A 35 -12.42 -5.60 -13.02
C LYS A 35 -11.21 -6.37 -12.51
N CYS A 36 -11.07 -6.51 -11.19
CA CYS A 36 -9.91 -7.14 -10.56
C CYS A 36 -9.93 -8.66 -10.73
N VAL A 37 -8.92 -9.20 -11.42
CA VAL A 37 -8.75 -10.66 -11.63
C VAL A 37 -7.92 -11.35 -10.56
N LYS A 38 -7.71 -10.72 -9.40
CA LYS A 38 -6.99 -11.29 -8.24
C LYS A 38 -5.57 -11.82 -8.54
N CYS A 39 -4.89 -11.28 -9.55
CA CYS A 39 -3.54 -11.74 -9.96
C CYS A 39 -2.39 -11.34 -9.01
N LEU A 40 -2.67 -10.58 -7.95
CA LEU A 40 -1.72 -10.16 -6.89
C LEU A 40 -0.45 -9.43 -7.36
N ARG A 41 -0.38 -8.95 -8.61
CA ARG A 41 0.77 -8.14 -9.06
C ARG A 41 0.88 -6.84 -8.28
N CYS A 42 -0.24 -6.15 -8.02
CA CYS A 42 -0.22 -4.94 -7.19
C CYS A 42 0.30 -5.22 -5.77
N TRP A 43 0.00 -6.41 -5.23
CA TRP A 43 0.45 -6.85 -3.91
C TRP A 43 1.97 -7.05 -3.85
N ILE A 44 2.54 -7.85 -4.76
CA ILE A 44 3.98 -8.14 -4.75
C ILE A 44 4.86 -6.95 -5.12
N TYR A 45 4.37 -6.02 -5.95
CA TYR A 45 5.13 -4.84 -6.38
C TYR A 45 4.97 -3.63 -5.45
N CYS A 46 4.12 -3.68 -4.43
CA CYS A 46 3.95 -2.55 -3.52
C CYS A 46 5.17 -2.40 -2.58
N PRO A 47 5.96 -1.32 -2.69
CA PRO A 47 7.16 -1.16 -1.87
C PRO A 47 6.85 -0.91 -0.39
N GLU A 48 5.63 -0.45 -0.09
CA GLU A 48 5.17 -0.12 1.27
C GLU A 48 4.36 -1.25 1.91
N ALA A 49 4.13 -2.36 1.20
CA ALA A 49 3.24 -3.45 1.64
C ALA A 49 1.82 -2.98 2.05
N THR A 50 1.30 -1.92 1.41
CA THR A 50 -0.01 -1.33 1.72
C THR A 50 -1.16 -1.94 0.92
N ILE A 51 -0.87 -2.85 -0.01
CA ILE A 51 -1.90 -3.69 -0.63
C ILE A 51 -2.08 -4.89 0.31
N ILE A 52 -3.27 -5.05 0.87
CA ILE A 52 -3.62 -6.14 1.78
C ILE A 52 -4.22 -7.26 0.94
N ARG A 53 -3.65 -8.45 1.00
CA ARG A 53 -4.21 -9.66 0.40
C ARG A 53 -5.14 -10.33 1.41
N ASN A 54 -6.40 -10.49 1.06
CA ASN A 54 -7.38 -11.24 1.84
C ASN A 54 -7.26 -12.75 1.57
N ASN A 55 -7.95 -13.57 2.37
CA ASN A 55 -7.90 -15.03 2.26
C ASN A 55 -8.39 -15.55 0.89
N ASP A 56 -9.26 -14.82 0.20
CA ASP A 56 -9.84 -15.17 -1.10
C ASP A 56 -9.11 -14.50 -2.28
N ASP A 57 -7.91 -13.97 -2.05
CA ASP A 57 -7.08 -13.21 -3.00
C ASP A 57 -7.69 -11.89 -3.49
N THR A 58 -8.82 -11.44 -2.93
CA THR A 58 -9.19 -10.03 -3.05
C THR A 58 -8.14 -9.16 -2.37
N VAL A 59 -8.08 -7.90 -2.83
CA VAL A 59 -7.14 -6.94 -2.28
C VAL A 59 -7.86 -5.71 -1.76
N ASP A 60 -7.39 -5.22 -0.61
CA ASP A 60 -7.74 -3.91 -0.06
C ASP A 60 -6.48 -3.05 0.04
N ILE A 61 -6.65 -1.76 0.34
CA ILE A 61 -5.55 -0.79 0.35
C ILE A 61 -5.51 -0.09 1.71
N ASP A 62 -4.39 -0.23 2.42
CA ASP A 62 -4.08 0.50 3.66
C ASP A 62 -3.74 1.96 3.33
N PHE A 63 -4.74 2.84 3.38
CA PHE A 63 -4.57 4.28 3.17
C PHE A 63 -3.91 5.00 4.36
N GLU A 64 -3.67 4.34 5.48
CA GLU A 64 -2.91 4.94 6.58
C GLU A 64 -1.43 5.09 6.23
N TYR A 65 -0.90 4.16 5.42
CA TYR A 65 0.52 4.13 5.04
C TYR A 65 0.77 4.22 3.53
N CYS A 66 -0.24 4.05 2.68
CA CYS A 66 -0.09 4.19 1.23
C CYS A 66 0.44 5.59 0.87
N LYS A 67 1.59 5.65 0.20
CA LYS A 67 2.21 6.91 -0.27
C LYS A 67 1.70 7.39 -1.62
N GLY A 68 0.85 6.61 -2.30
CA GLY A 68 0.24 7.04 -3.56
C GLY A 68 1.20 7.04 -4.75
N CYS A 69 2.25 6.20 -4.73
CA CYS A 69 3.30 6.17 -5.76
C CYS A 69 2.83 5.68 -7.14
N GLY A 70 1.66 5.07 -7.25
CA GLY A 70 1.09 4.62 -8.53
C GLY A 70 1.65 3.33 -9.12
N ILE A 71 2.62 2.67 -8.47
CA ILE A 71 3.22 1.40 -8.96
C ILE A 71 2.13 0.34 -9.17
N CYS A 72 1.20 0.18 -8.22
CA CYS A 72 0.11 -0.78 -8.30
C CYS A 72 -0.78 -0.58 -9.54
N ALA A 73 -1.09 0.67 -9.90
CA ALA A 73 -1.82 1.02 -11.10
C ALA A 73 -1.02 0.73 -12.38
N ASN A 74 0.29 1.02 -12.36
CA ASN A 74 1.16 0.76 -13.50
C ASN A 74 1.29 -0.74 -13.83
N VAL A 75 1.50 -1.58 -12.81
CA VAL A 75 1.67 -3.04 -13.00
C VAL A 75 0.35 -3.78 -13.26
N CYS A 76 -0.80 -3.15 -12.99
CA CYS A 76 -2.11 -3.76 -13.22
C CYS A 76 -2.39 -3.89 -14.74
N LYS A 77 -2.31 -5.11 -15.27
CA LYS A 77 -2.54 -5.38 -16.70
C LYS A 77 -3.98 -5.16 -17.14
N VAL A 78 -4.95 -5.50 -16.29
CA VAL A 78 -6.39 -5.28 -16.55
C VAL A 78 -6.84 -3.85 -16.23
N LYS A 79 -5.94 -2.97 -15.74
CA LYS A 79 -6.27 -1.58 -15.39
C LYS A 79 -7.47 -1.48 -14.44
N ALA A 80 -7.49 -2.34 -13.41
CA ALA A 80 -8.46 -2.31 -12.31
C ALA A 80 -8.09 -1.30 -11.21
N ILE A 81 -6.89 -0.71 -11.26
CA ILE A 81 -6.47 0.33 -10.32
C ILE A 81 -6.22 1.61 -11.12
N ILE A 82 -6.86 2.70 -10.69
CA ILE A 82 -6.76 4.04 -11.27
C ILE A 82 -6.23 5.00 -10.21
N MET A 83 -5.40 5.98 -10.60
CA MET A 83 -4.91 6.99 -9.67
C MET A 83 -5.79 8.24 -9.73
N GLU A 84 -6.32 8.66 -8.58
CA GLU A 84 -7.13 9.87 -8.45
C GLU A 84 -6.49 10.85 -7.48
N ARG A 85 -6.68 12.16 -7.69
CA ARG A 85 -6.16 13.19 -6.79
C ARG A 85 -6.81 13.07 -5.42
N GLU A 86 -6.00 13.08 -4.36
CA GLU A 86 -6.48 13.08 -2.97
C GLU A 86 -7.37 14.30 -2.73
N GLY A 87 -8.47 14.13 -2.00
CA GLY A 87 -9.39 15.22 -1.68
C GLY A 87 -10.36 15.64 -2.81
N LYS A 88 -10.33 14.99 -3.98
CA LYS A 88 -11.37 15.17 -5.00
C LYS A 88 -12.73 14.76 -4.38
N LYS A 89 -13.64 15.73 -4.21
CA LYS A 89 -15.03 15.45 -3.86
C LYS A 89 -15.68 14.72 -5.06
N LYS A 90 -16.39 13.63 -4.78
CA LYS A 90 -17.22 12.95 -5.77
C LYS A 90 -18.37 13.85 -6.18
#